data_AF-A0AAW6PPV5-F1
#
_entry.id   AF-A0AAW6PPV5-F1
#
_cell.length_a   1.000
_cell.length_b   1.000
_cell.length_c   1.000
_cell.angle_alpha   90.00
_cell.angle_beta   90.00
_cell.angle_gamma   90.00
#
_symmetry.space_group_name_H-M   'P 1'
#
loop_
_entity.id
_entity.type
_entity.pdbx_description
1 polymer ?
#
loop_
_entity_poly.entity_id
_entity_poly.type
_entity_poly.pdbx_seq_one_letter_code
_entity_poly.pdbx_strand_id
1 'polypeptide(L)'
;PAFGYQCFPTLDLIAPDVALLRQAAEAIERLRAQGRLLVCCALGYSRSASAVAAWLLLSGRCSDAQQAEALIRKARPGIVLHPAHRLALQQLGAQP
;
A
#
# COMPACT_ATOMS: atom_id res chain seq x y z
N PRO A 1 12.81 -12.32 -19.62
CA PRO A 1 11.61 -12.43 -18.77
C PRO A 1 10.73 -11.17 -18.92
N ALA A 2 9.45 -11.33 -19.26
CA ALA A 2 8.51 -10.21 -19.23
C ALA A 2 8.21 -9.88 -17.76
N PHE A 3 8.50 -8.66 -17.33
CA PHE A 3 8.14 -8.20 -16.00
C PHE A 3 6.65 -7.86 -15.97
N GLY A 4 5.90 -8.40 -15.01
CA GLY A 4 4.52 -7.99 -14.78
C GLY A 4 4.48 -6.53 -14.33
N TYR A 5 3.63 -5.72 -14.97
CA TYR A 5 3.46 -4.32 -14.66
C TYR A 5 1.97 -3.99 -14.45
N GLN A 6 1.67 -3.24 -13.39
CA GLN A 6 0.33 -2.76 -13.09
C GLN A 6 0.43 -1.30 -12.66
N CYS A 7 -0.42 -0.44 -13.22
CA CYS A 7 -0.48 0.98 -12.89
C CYS A 7 -1.85 1.34 -12.29
N PHE A 8 -1.83 2.07 -11.18
CA PHE A 8 -3.03 2.61 -10.52
C PHE A 8 -2.89 4.13 -10.44
N PRO A 9 -3.40 4.88 -11.44
CA PRO A 9 -3.24 6.33 -11.47
C PRO A 9 -4.04 6.98 -10.33
N THR A 10 -3.38 7.85 -9.57
CA THR A 10 -3.98 8.62 -8.47
C THR A 10 -3.41 10.03 -8.48
N LEU A 11 -4.26 11.00 -8.10
CA LEU A 11 -3.84 12.39 -7.94
C LEU A 11 -2.81 12.52 -6.82
N ASP A 12 -1.85 13.41 -7.01
CA ASP A 12 -0.90 13.72 -5.95
C ASP A 12 -1.59 14.47 -4.81
N LEU A 13 -1.06 14.30 -3.58
CA LEU A 13 -1.60 14.88 -2.34
C LEU A 13 -3.02 14.42 -1.95
N ILE A 14 -3.63 13.51 -2.70
CA ILE A 14 -4.93 12.90 -2.39
C ILE A 14 -4.73 11.47 -1.89
N ALA A 15 -5.41 11.12 -0.80
CA ALA A 15 -5.40 9.75 -0.31
C ALA A 15 -6.11 8.81 -1.31
N PRO A 16 -5.50 7.68 -1.69
CA PRO A 16 -6.19 6.66 -2.46
C PRO A 16 -7.41 6.14 -1.71
N ASP A 17 -8.49 5.88 -2.43
CA ASP A 17 -9.69 5.28 -1.83
C ASP A 17 -9.48 3.79 -1.50
N VAL A 18 -10.40 3.24 -0.71
CA VAL A 18 -10.36 1.86 -0.22
C VAL A 18 -10.38 0.84 -1.37
N ALA A 19 -11.12 1.12 -2.45
CA ALA A 19 -11.24 0.20 -3.57
C ALA A 19 -9.92 0.10 -4.34
N LEU A 20 -9.27 1.24 -4.61
CA LEU A 20 -7.96 1.27 -5.25
C LEU A 20 -6.89 0.62 -4.37
N LEU A 21 -6.91 0.86 -3.05
CA LEU A 21 -5.98 0.22 -2.12
C LEU A 21 -6.10 -1.30 -2.12
N ARG A 22 -7.33 -1.83 -2.15
CA ARG A 22 -7.59 -3.27 -2.28
C ARG A 22 -7.02 -3.82 -3.59
N GLN A 23 -7.33 -3.19 -4.72
CA GLN A 23 -6.83 -3.61 -6.03
C GLN A 23 -5.30 -3.58 -6.11
N ALA A 24 -4.68 -2.55 -5.53
CA ALA A 24 -3.23 -2.44 -5.46
C ALA A 24 -2.63 -3.55 -4.60
N ALA A 25 -3.22 -3.87 -3.45
CA ALA A 25 -2.78 -4.95 -2.57
C ALA A 25 -2.87 -6.33 -3.24
N GLU A 26 -3.97 -6.62 -3.94
CA GLU A 26 -4.15 -7.86 -4.71
C GLU A 26 -3.12 -7.98 -5.84
N ALA A 27 -2.86 -6.87 -6.55
CA ALA A 27 -1.83 -6.83 -7.58
C ALA A 27 -0.43 -7.07 -7.00
N ILE A 28 -0.12 -6.49 -5.83
CA ILE A 28 1.15 -6.72 -5.14
C ILE A 28 1.31 -8.20 -4.81
N GLU A 29 0.32 -8.87 -4.21
CA GLU A 29 0.45 -10.28 -3.85
C GLU A 29 0.62 -11.18 -5.09
N ARG A 30 -0.18 -10.93 -6.13
CA ARG A 30 -0.09 -11.69 -7.39
C ARG A 30 1.28 -11.53 -8.07
N LEU A 31 1.83 -10.32 -8.12
CA LEU A 31 3.12 -10.07 -8.77
C LEU A 31 4.30 -10.52 -7.91
N ARG A 32 4.20 -10.43 -6.57
CA ARG A 32 5.23 -10.92 -5.64
C ARG A 32 5.48 -12.42 -5.78
N ALA A 33 4.45 -13.21 -6.12
CA ALA A 33 4.60 -14.64 -6.40
C ALA A 33 5.53 -14.94 -7.60
N GLN A 34 5.79 -13.95 -8.46
CA GLN A 34 6.61 -14.09 -9.67
C GLN A 34 8.07 -13.65 -9.44
N GLY A 35 8.41 -13.12 -8.26
CA GLY A 35 9.77 -12.72 -7.90
C GLY A 35 9.85 -11.38 -7.17
N ARG A 36 11.02 -10.73 -7.25
CA ARG A 36 11.25 -9.43 -6.61
C ARG A 36 10.35 -8.37 -7.27
N LEU A 37 9.58 -7.67 -6.45
CA LEU A 37 8.63 -6.64 -6.87
C LEU A 37 9.05 -5.26 -6.38
N LEU A 38 8.94 -4.26 -7.24
CA LEU A 38 9.04 -2.84 -6.89
C LEU A 38 7.64 -2.21 -6.84
N VAL A 39 7.33 -1.53 -5.74
CA VAL A 39 6.15 -0.66 -5.63
C VAL A 39 6.65 0.78 -5.49
N CYS A 40 6.33 1.65 -6.44
CA CYS A 40 6.79 3.03 -6.46
C CYS A 40 5.69 4.02 -6.84
N CYS A 41 5.88 5.27 -6.43
CA CYS A 41 5.16 6.44 -6.95
C CYS A 41 6.21 7.50 -7.34
N ALA A 42 5.89 8.79 -7.32
CA ALA A 42 6.86 9.84 -7.66
C ALA A 42 8.07 9.87 -6.69
N LEU A 43 7.83 10.10 -5.40
CA LEU A 43 8.87 10.23 -4.36
C LEU A 43 8.89 9.09 -3.34
N GLY A 44 7.89 8.21 -3.39
CA GLY A 44 7.76 7.09 -2.48
C GLY A 44 7.40 7.47 -1.04
N TYR A 45 6.67 8.57 -0.84
CA TYR A 45 6.23 9.02 0.50
C TYR A 45 4.86 8.48 0.89
N SER A 46 3.84 8.66 0.03
CA SER A 46 2.44 8.44 0.42
C SER A 46 1.81 7.32 -0.42
N ARG A 47 1.57 7.54 -1.71
CA ARG A 47 0.81 6.59 -2.58
C ARG A 47 1.35 5.15 -2.56
N SER A 48 2.65 4.97 -2.79
CA SER A 48 3.26 3.63 -2.73
C SER A 48 3.27 3.06 -1.31
N ALA A 49 3.45 3.90 -0.29
CA ALA A 49 3.40 3.46 1.11
C ALA A 49 1.98 3.02 1.51
N SER A 50 0.94 3.72 1.06
CA SER A 50 -0.46 3.33 1.26
C SER A 50 -0.77 1.98 0.59
N ALA A 51 -0.30 1.77 -0.65
CA ALA A 51 -0.48 0.49 -1.34
C ALA A 51 0.22 -0.68 -0.61
N VAL A 52 1.45 -0.46 -0.13
CA VAL A 52 2.17 -1.48 0.65
C VAL A 52 1.50 -1.72 2.00
N ALA A 53 0.99 -0.69 2.67
CA ALA A 53 0.25 -0.83 3.92
C ALA A 53 -1.03 -1.64 3.72
N ALA A 54 -1.78 -1.37 2.65
CA ALA A 54 -2.95 -2.15 2.27
C ALA A 54 -2.61 -3.62 2.03
N TRP A 55 -1.49 -3.90 1.34
CA TRP A 55 -1.02 -5.27 1.15
C TRP A 55 -0.65 -5.96 2.47
N LEU A 56 0.06 -5.28 3.38
CA LEU A 56 0.41 -5.85 4.69
C LEU A 56 -0.83 -6.21 5.52
N LEU A 57 -1.87 -5.38 5.46
CA LEU A 57 -3.17 -5.64 6.09
C LEU A 57 -3.86 -6.86 5.49
N LEU A 58 -4.14 -6.82 4.18
CA LEU A 58 -4.94 -7.86 3.52
C LEU A 58 -4.23 -9.21 3.43
N SER A 59 -2.89 -9.22 3.48
CA SER A 59 -2.11 -10.47 3.54
C SER A 59 -2.00 -11.05 4.95
N GLY A 60 -2.60 -10.42 5.96
CA GLY A 60 -2.53 -10.87 7.36
C GLY A 60 -1.15 -10.69 8.02
N ARG A 61 -0.23 -9.94 7.38
CA ARG A 61 1.10 -9.65 7.94
C ARG A 61 1.07 -8.58 9.01
N CYS A 62 0.03 -7.76 9.02
CA CYS A 62 -0.25 -6.81 10.07
C CYS A 62 -1.72 -6.90 10.49
N SER A 63 -1.98 -6.80 11.79
CA SER A 63 -3.33 -6.82 12.37
C SER A 63 -4.09 -5.51 12.12
N ASP A 64 -3.38 -4.40 11.95
CA ASP A 64 -3.97 -3.08 11.82
C ASP A 64 -3.06 -2.09 11.09
N ALA A 65 -3.65 -0.93 10.73
CA ALA A 65 -3.00 0.10 9.94
C ALA A 65 -1.81 0.74 10.67
N GLN A 66 -1.84 0.78 12.00
CA GLN A 66 -0.75 1.34 12.80
C GLN A 66 0.48 0.43 12.75
N GLN A 67 0.28 -0.88 12.87
CA GLN A 67 1.35 -1.87 12.74
C GLN A 67 1.95 -1.85 11.33
N ALA A 68 1.11 -1.76 10.30
CA ALA A 68 1.57 -1.66 8.91
C ALA A 68 2.41 -0.38 8.68
N GLU A 69 1.94 0.78 9.15
CA GLU A 69 2.68 2.05 9.05
C GLU A 69 4.01 1.99 9.80
N ALA A 70 4.02 1.44 11.02
CA ALA A 70 5.23 1.30 11.82
C ALA A 70 6.26 0.39 11.14
N LEU A 71 5.82 -0.72 10.53
CA LEU A 71 6.69 -1.63 9.80
C LEU A 71 7.33 -0.96 8.58
N ILE A 72 6.52 -0.25 7.78
CA ILE A 72 7.03 0.46 6.60
C ILE A 72 8.01 1.56 7.04
N ARG A 73 7.68 2.31 8.10
CA ARG A 73 8.53 3.40 8.60
C ARG A 73 9.89 2.92 9.09
N LYS A 74 9.99 1.71 9.66
CA LYS A 74 11.28 1.09 10.00
C LYS A 74 12.17 0.89 8.77
N ALA A 75 11.58 0.48 7.64
CA ALA A 75 12.32 0.28 6.39
C ALA A 75 12.52 1.58 5.58
N ARG A 76 11.60 2.54 5.71
CA ARG A 76 11.61 3.82 4.99
C ARG A 76 11.11 4.95 5.92
N PRO A 77 12.00 5.59 6.70
CA PRO A 77 11.60 6.57 7.72
C PRO A 77 10.83 7.79 7.19
N GLY A 78 11.06 8.15 5.92
CA GLY A 78 10.46 9.34 5.29
C GLY A 78 9.05 9.17 4.73
N ILE A 79 8.33 8.07 5.01
CA ILE A 79 6.94 7.96 4.55
C ILE A 79 6.04 9.02 5.20
N VAL A 80 5.02 9.45 4.47
CA VAL A 80 4.05 10.45 4.93
C VAL A 80 2.64 9.91 4.71
N LEU A 81 1.98 9.51 5.79
CA LEU A 81 0.57 9.09 5.78
C LEU A 81 -0.26 10.09 6.60
N HIS A 82 -0.87 11.06 5.91
CA HIS A 82 -1.84 11.99 6.50
C HIS A 82 -3.09 11.26 7.02
N PRO A 83 -3.92 11.91 7.87
CA PRO A 83 -5.11 11.29 8.45
C PRO A 83 -6.03 10.60 7.44
N ALA A 84 -6.20 11.18 6.24
CA ALA A 84 -7.02 10.58 5.18
C ALA A 84 -6.48 9.21 4.70
N HIS A 85 -5.16 9.04 4.59
CA HIS A 85 -4.56 7.74 4.24
C HIS A 85 -4.79 6.71 5.33
N ARG A 86 -4.62 7.11 6.60
CA ARG A 86 -4.83 6.22 7.75
C ARG A 86 -6.29 5.79 7.85
N LEU A 87 -7.23 6.71 7.62
CA LEU A 87 -8.65 6.41 7.62
C LEU A 87 -8.99 5.37 6.54
N ALA A 88 -8.50 5.55 5.31
CA ALA A 88 -8.72 4.58 4.24
C ALA A 88 -8.15 3.20 4.59
N LEU A 89 -6.96 3.14 5.20
CA LEU A 89 -6.34 1.87 5.63
C LEU A 89 -7.09 1.21 6.80
N GLN A 90 -7.60 1.99 7.74
CA GLN A 90 -8.43 1.49 8.84
C GLN A 90 -9.75 0.92 8.32
N GLN A 91 -10.41 1.64 7.40
CA GLN A 91 -11.62 1.16 6.74
C GLN A 91 -11.36 -0.14 5.96
N LEU A 92 -10.21 -0.25 5.31
CA LEU A 92 -9.82 -1.46 4.59
C LEU A 92 -9.62 -2.66 5.53
N GLY A 93 -8.92 -2.48 6.66
CA GLY A 93 -8.67 -3.55 7.63
C GLY A 93 -9.88 -3.94 8.48
N ALA A 94 -10.91 -3.09 8.55
CA ALA A 94 -12.16 -3.38 9.24
C ALA A 94 -13.18 -4.14 8.38
N GLN A 95 -12.93 -4.29 7.09
CA GLN A 95 -13.78 -5.07 6.20
C GLN A 95 -13.42 -6.55 6.34
N PRO A 96 -14.41 -7.45 6.54
CA PRO A 96 -14.19 -8.89 6.74
C PRO A 96 -13.58 -9.58 5.51
#